data_AF-A0A7K2M968-F1
#
_entry.id   AF-A0A7K2M968-F1
#
_cell.length_a   1.000
_cell.length_b   1.000
_cell.length_c   1.000
_cell.angle_alpha   90.00
_cell.angle_beta   90.00
_cell.angle_gamma   90.00
#
_symmetry.space_group_name_H-M   'P 1'
#
loop_
_entity.id
_entity.type
_entity.pdbx_description
1 polymer ?
#
loop_
_entity_poly.entity_id
_entity_poly.type
_entity_poly.pdbx_seq_one_letter_code
_entity_poly.pdbx_strand_id
1 'polypeptide(L)'
;SVAAELRKVHGLPVAGGAGPDGLTRVGEALVLRPWYGDQEAVLIRPAGLDGADDPVFGLLEGIVASWRSTGVRALRAILGDRLAHALAAGTDPDAPAGHAQDPAVSVPALVTEVAEAHGLTEDAAALYLQLLALPDPTDRDRTRWTGWKPARAKRARTELAASGLVVEAKRARAGRTLFLPGGWLDLKAPALPVEVWKQGLYPVDDHRRAVPPMPVPELFTRAWERVRSGDAPAYEELTTRATRKGRRR
;
A
#
# COMPACT_ATOMS: atom_id res chain seq x y z
N SER A 1 -25.79 -7.24 8.63
CA SER A 1 -24.79 -8.32 8.55
C SER A 1 -24.39 -8.48 7.09
N VAL A 2 -23.14 -8.88 6.78
CA VAL A 2 -22.71 -9.11 5.38
C VAL A 2 -23.65 -10.10 4.68
N ALA A 3 -24.03 -11.18 5.36
CA ALA A 3 -24.97 -12.17 4.83
C ALA A 3 -26.37 -11.59 4.51
N ALA A 4 -26.87 -10.69 5.36
CA ALA A 4 -28.17 -10.04 5.14
C ALA A 4 -28.16 -9.10 3.93
N GLU A 5 -27.07 -8.33 3.75
CA GLU A 5 -26.90 -7.49 2.56
C GLU A 5 -26.75 -8.35 1.29
N LEU A 6 -26.00 -9.46 1.36
CA LEU A 6 -25.91 -10.40 0.24
C LEU A 6 -27.26 -11.01 -0.12
N ARG A 7 -28.06 -11.44 0.87
CA ARG A 7 -29.44 -11.91 0.63
C ARG A 7 -30.27 -10.84 -0.08
N LYS A 8 -30.20 -9.58 0.37
CA LYS A 8 -30.91 -8.46 -0.25
C LYS A 8 -30.46 -8.20 -1.70
N VAL A 9 -29.15 -8.13 -1.94
CA VAL A 9 -28.59 -7.89 -3.29
C VAL A 9 -28.99 -9.00 -4.26
N HIS A 10 -29.04 -10.25 -3.80
CA HIS A 10 -29.41 -11.40 -4.62
C HIS A 10 -30.90 -11.76 -4.58
N GLY A 11 -31.76 -10.92 -3.97
CA GLY A 11 -33.20 -11.15 -3.92
C GLY A 11 -33.64 -12.39 -3.14
N LEU A 12 -32.82 -12.85 -2.19
CA LEU A 12 -33.11 -14.02 -1.36
C LEU A 12 -34.00 -13.66 -0.16
N PRO A 13 -34.80 -14.61 0.36
CA PRO A 13 -35.54 -14.43 1.62
C PRO A 13 -34.62 -14.07 2.78
N VAL A 14 -35.16 -13.48 3.86
CA VAL A 14 -34.37 -13.08 5.04
C VAL A 14 -33.72 -14.27 5.75
N ALA A 15 -34.34 -15.45 5.72
CA ALA A 15 -33.83 -16.69 6.30
C ALA A 15 -34.26 -17.92 5.48
N GLY A 16 -33.66 -19.08 5.74
CA GLY A 16 -33.94 -20.32 5.02
C GLY A 16 -33.29 -20.36 3.63
N GLY A 17 -33.72 -21.31 2.78
CA GLY A 17 -33.14 -21.56 1.46
C GLY A 17 -31.91 -22.47 1.47
N ALA A 18 -31.60 -23.08 2.61
CA ALA A 18 -30.51 -24.03 2.73
C ALA A 18 -30.81 -25.33 1.96
N GLY A 19 -29.83 -25.81 1.22
CA GLY A 19 -29.89 -27.12 0.57
C GLY A 19 -29.76 -28.28 1.56
N PRO A 20 -29.72 -29.53 1.07
CA PRO A 20 -29.58 -30.73 1.91
C PRO A 20 -28.31 -30.77 2.78
N ASP A 21 -27.28 -30.02 2.39
CA ASP A 21 -26.03 -29.86 3.13
C ASP A 21 -26.05 -28.72 4.15
N GLY A 22 -27.21 -28.07 4.35
CA GLY A 22 -27.39 -26.97 5.28
C GLY A 22 -26.82 -25.64 4.80
N LEU A 23 -26.42 -25.51 3.52
CA LEU A 23 -25.85 -24.28 2.99
C LEU A 23 -26.77 -23.60 1.97
N THR A 24 -26.84 -22.26 2.03
CA THR A 24 -27.63 -21.45 1.09
C THR A 24 -26.71 -20.89 0.01
N ARG A 25 -26.95 -21.22 -1.27
CA ARG A 25 -26.16 -20.70 -2.38
C ARG A 25 -26.59 -19.27 -2.71
N VAL A 26 -25.62 -18.41 -2.98
CA VAL A 26 -25.81 -17.02 -3.37
C VAL A 26 -25.03 -16.79 -4.66
N GLY A 27 -25.64 -17.17 -5.78
CA GLY A 27 -24.92 -17.31 -7.05
C GLY A 27 -23.87 -18.43 -7.00
N GLU A 28 -22.87 -18.36 -7.88
CA GLU A 28 -21.85 -19.40 -8.02
C GLU A 28 -20.73 -19.29 -6.97
N ALA A 29 -20.27 -18.07 -6.70
CA ALA A 29 -19.09 -17.82 -5.88
C ALA A 29 -19.35 -17.72 -4.37
N LEU A 30 -20.60 -17.54 -3.93
CA LEU A 30 -20.91 -17.25 -2.53
C LEU A 30 -21.87 -18.27 -1.93
N VAL A 31 -21.63 -18.61 -0.67
CA VAL A 31 -22.46 -19.52 0.10
C VAL A 31 -22.64 -18.98 1.52
N LEU A 32 -23.86 -19.07 2.04
CA LEU A 32 -24.17 -18.76 3.43
C LEU A 32 -24.25 -20.06 4.22
N ARG A 33 -23.56 -20.08 5.35
CA ARG A 33 -23.55 -21.17 6.31
C ARG A 33 -24.22 -20.67 7.60
N PRO A 34 -25.08 -21.46 8.25
CA PRO A 34 -25.54 -21.15 9.60
C PRO A 34 -24.37 -20.89 10.55
N TRP A 35 -24.52 -19.87 11.39
CA TRP A 35 -23.55 -19.48 12.40
C TRP A 35 -24.25 -19.29 13.77
N TYR A 36 -23.60 -18.64 14.72
CA TYR A 36 -24.14 -18.40 16.05
C TYR A 36 -25.44 -17.59 16.03
N GLY A 37 -26.48 -18.12 16.71
CA GLY A 37 -27.82 -17.54 16.73
C GLY A 37 -28.45 -17.55 15.33
N ASP A 38 -29.14 -16.47 14.97
CA ASP A 38 -29.75 -16.30 13.66
C ASP A 38 -28.78 -15.71 12.61
N GLN A 39 -27.47 -15.76 12.88
CA GLN A 39 -26.46 -15.23 11.97
C GLN A 39 -25.99 -16.29 10.98
N GLU A 40 -25.46 -15.80 9.85
CA GLU A 40 -24.83 -16.62 8.84
C GLU A 40 -23.41 -16.13 8.57
N ALA A 41 -22.50 -17.09 8.38
CA ALA A 41 -21.17 -16.84 7.88
C ALA A 41 -21.18 -16.89 6.36
N VAL A 42 -20.50 -15.92 5.73
CA VAL A 42 -20.29 -15.89 4.28
C VAL A 42 -19.05 -16.70 3.96
N LEU A 43 -19.20 -17.69 3.09
CA LEU A 43 -18.13 -18.48 2.52
C LEU A 43 -17.98 -18.12 1.05
N ILE A 44 -16.73 -18.04 0.58
CA ILE A 44 -16.41 -17.89 -0.83
C ILE A 44 -16.08 -19.28 -1.39
N ARG A 45 -16.61 -19.60 -2.56
CA ARG A 45 -16.29 -20.79 -3.36
C ARG A 45 -15.28 -20.40 -4.44
N PRO A 46 -13.98 -20.69 -4.26
CA PRO A 46 -12.98 -20.28 -5.26
C PRO A 46 -13.24 -20.85 -6.66
N ALA A 47 -13.80 -22.06 -6.75
CA ALA A 47 -14.16 -22.70 -8.01
C ALA A 47 -15.33 -22.03 -8.76
N GLY A 48 -16.06 -21.11 -8.12
CA GLY A 48 -17.12 -20.34 -8.74
C GLY A 48 -16.69 -18.91 -9.08
N LEU A 49 -15.40 -18.60 -9.03
CA LEU A 49 -14.83 -17.30 -9.41
C LEU A 49 -14.19 -17.39 -10.79
N ASP A 50 -14.33 -16.32 -11.58
CA ASP A 50 -13.74 -16.21 -12.93
C ASP A 50 -12.28 -15.72 -12.92
N GLY A 51 -11.74 -15.40 -11.75
CA GLY A 51 -10.35 -14.94 -11.56
C GLY A 51 -10.24 -13.76 -10.60
N ALA A 52 -9.11 -13.06 -10.61
CA ALA A 52 -8.84 -11.94 -9.70
C ALA A 52 -9.73 -10.71 -9.93
N ASP A 53 -10.35 -10.56 -11.10
CA ASP A 53 -11.23 -9.44 -11.43
C ASP A 53 -12.72 -9.79 -11.40
N ASP A 54 -13.05 -10.92 -10.77
CA ASP A 54 -14.43 -11.33 -10.54
C ASP A 54 -15.22 -10.24 -9.79
N PRO A 55 -16.43 -9.85 -10.26
CA PRO A 55 -17.23 -8.78 -9.67
C PRO A 55 -17.62 -9.02 -8.22
N VAL A 56 -17.58 -10.27 -7.73
CA VAL A 56 -17.81 -10.64 -6.33
C VAL A 56 -16.84 -9.92 -5.40
N PHE A 57 -15.60 -9.65 -5.85
CA PHE A 57 -14.66 -8.89 -5.04
C PHE A 57 -15.12 -7.46 -4.81
N GLY A 58 -15.59 -6.78 -5.85
CA GLY A 58 -16.13 -5.42 -5.73
C GLY A 58 -17.39 -5.38 -4.85
N LEU A 59 -18.27 -6.39 -4.98
CA LEU A 59 -19.46 -6.54 -4.13
C LEU A 59 -19.07 -6.69 -2.65
N LEU A 60 -18.15 -7.61 -2.35
CA LEU A 60 -17.70 -7.85 -0.99
C LEU A 60 -16.97 -6.64 -0.42
N GLU A 61 -16.13 -5.96 -1.20
CA GLU A 61 -15.45 -4.72 -0.76
C GLU A 61 -16.45 -3.58 -0.45
N GLY A 62 -17.57 -3.52 -1.17
CA GLY A 62 -18.65 -2.55 -0.90
C GLY A 62 -19.47 -2.85 0.35
N ILE A 63 -19.57 -4.13 0.77
CA ILE A 63 -20.38 -4.57 1.92
C ILE A 63 -19.53 -4.75 3.18
N VAL A 64 -18.31 -5.25 3.04
CA VAL A 64 -17.41 -5.62 4.14
C VAL A 64 -16.60 -4.39 4.55
N ALA A 65 -16.66 -4.04 5.84
CA ALA A 65 -15.80 -2.99 6.38
C ALA A 65 -14.32 -3.27 6.07
N SER A 66 -13.56 -2.23 5.73
CA SER A 66 -12.18 -2.33 5.21
C SER A 66 -11.26 -3.24 6.01
N TRP A 67 -11.37 -3.27 7.34
CA TRP A 67 -10.57 -4.14 8.23
C TRP A 67 -10.87 -5.65 8.14
N ARG A 68 -12.04 -6.02 7.60
CA ARG A 68 -12.44 -7.42 7.33
C ARG A 68 -12.15 -7.87 5.90
N SER A 69 -11.65 -6.97 5.04
CA SER A 69 -11.37 -7.27 3.61
C SER A 69 -10.09 -8.09 3.38
N THR A 70 -9.31 -8.39 4.43
CA THR A 70 -8.01 -9.03 4.25
C THR A 70 -8.08 -10.40 3.56
N GLY A 71 -9.09 -11.23 3.89
CA GLY A 71 -9.28 -12.52 3.23
C GLY A 71 -9.62 -12.39 1.75
N VAL A 72 -10.42 -11.37 1.41
CA VAL A 72 -10.79 -11.03 0.03
C VAL A 72 -9.56 -10.59 -0.76
N ARG A 73 -8.74 -9.67 -0.22
CA ARG A 73 -7.49 -9.22 -0.86
C ARG A 73 -6.50 -10.37 -1.07
N ALA A 74 -6.36 -11.25 -0.08
CA ALA A 74 -5.47 -12.41 -0.17
C ALA A 74 -5.92 -13.38 -1.26
N LEU A 75 -7.22 -13.69 -1.34
CA LEU A 75 -7.76 -14.55 -2.38
C LEU A 75 -7.57 -13.93 -3.77
N ARG A 76 -7.86 -12.63 -3.92
CA ARG A 76 -7.63 -11.89 -5.16
C ARG A 76 -6.16 -11.92 -5.59
N ALA A 77 -5.23 -11.80 -4.63
CA ALA A 77 -3.79 -11.87 -4.90
C ALA A 77 -3.35 -13.27 -5.36
N ILE A 78 -3.94 -14.35 -4.81
CA ILE A 78 -3.63 -15.73 -5.21
C ILE A 78 -4.21 -16.06 -6.59
N LEU A 79 -5.40 -15.55 -6.91
CA LEU A 79 -6.05 -15.78 -8.19
C LEU A 79 -5.51 -14.91 -9.33
N GLY A 80 -4.65 -13.94 -9.03
CA GLY A 80 -4.11 -12.99 -10.00
C GLY A 80 -2.61 -13.16 -10.21
N ASP A 81 -2.12 -12.67 -11.34
CA ASP A 81 -0.72 -12.85 -11.72
C ASP A 81 0.24 -11.95 -10.93
N ARG A 82 -0.26 -10.91 -10.25
CA ARG A 82 0.59 -9.94 -9.54
C ARG A 82 1.46 -10.56 -8.47
N LEU A 83 0.94 -11.54 -7.73
CA LEU A 83 1.72 -12.23 -6.70
C LEU A 83 2.81 -13.10 -7.35
N ALA A 84 2.46 -13.86 -8.39
CA ALA A 84 3.42 -14.67 -9.13
C ALA A 84 4.53 -13.81 -9.74
N HIS A 85 4.15 -12.68 -10.36
CA HIS A 85 5.07 -11.69 -10.91
C HIS A 85 6.01 -11.10 -9.86
N ALA A 86 5.48 -10.70 -8.71
CA ALA A 86 6.27 -10.20 -7.59
C ALA A 86 7.25 -11.25 -7.03
N LEU A 87 6.85 -12.53 -7.01
CA LEU A 87 7.70 -13.64 -6.56
C LEU A 87 8.75 -14.07 -7.58
N ALA A 88 8.47 -13.90 -8.88
CA ALA A 88 9.43 -14.16 -9.94
C ALA A 88 10.55 -13.11 -9.97
N ALA A 89 10.29 -11.89 -9.47
CA ALA A 89 11.32 -10.87 -9.37
C ALA A 89 12.46 -11.29 -8.43
N GLY A 90 13.69 -11.32 -8.97
CA GLY A 90 14.90 -11.72 -8.24
C GLY A 90 15.21 -13.21 -8.28
N THR A 91 14.50 -14.01 -9.09
CA THR A 91 14.88 -15.41 -9.37
C THR A 91 15.77 -15.56 -10.60
N ASP A 92 15.93 -14.50 -11.38
CA ASP A 92 16.83 -14.46 -12.54
C ASP A 92 18.30 -14.59 -12.07
N PRO A 93 19.02 -15.66 -12.47
CA PRO A 93 20.40 -15.87 -12.08
C PRO A 93 21.36 -14.81 -12.64
N ASP A 94 20.98 -14.12 -13.72
CA ASP A 94 21.81 -13.09 -14.37
C ASP A 94 21.52 -11.68 -13.81
N ALA A 95 20.55 -11.55 -12.90
CA ALA A 95 20.22 -10.28 -12.27
C ALA A 95 21.36 -9.76 -11.37
N PRO A 96 21.55 -8.43 -11.28
CA PRO A 96 22.54 -7.83 -10.40
C PRO A 96 22.42 -8.31 -8.95
N ALA A 97 23.52 -8.76 -8.37
CA ALA A 97 23.57 -9.17 -6.97
C ALA A 97 23.34 -7.97 -6.05
N GLY A 98 22.41 -8.10 -5.11
CA GLY A 98 22.14 -7.07 -4.10
C GLY A 98 20.70 -7.06 -3.63
N HIS A 99 20.37 -6.08 -2.80
CA HIS A 99 19.01 -5.89 -2.33
C HIS A 99 18.20 -5.10 -3.35
N ALA A 100 17.03 -5.62 -3.76
CA ALA A 100 16.13 -4.91 -4.67
C ALA A 100 15.68 -3.53 -4.11
N GLN A 101 15.76 -3.36 -2.79
CA GLN A 101 15.49 -2.11 -2.07
C GLN A 101 16.61 -1.05 -2.19
N ASP A 102 17.75 -1.37 -2.81
CA ASP A 102 18.76 -0.39 -3.20
C ASP A 102 18.52 0.05 -4.66
N PRO A 103 18.00 1.27 -4.91
CA PRO A 103 17.76 1.77 -6.27
C PRO A 103 18.99 1.78 -7.15
N ALA A 104 20.19 1.96 -6.58
CA ALA A 104 21.43 1.96 -7.35
C ALA A 104 21.76 0.57 -7.94
N VAL A 105 21.19 -0.49 -7.35
CA VAL A 105 21.29 -1.87 -7.87
C VAL A 105 20.10 -2.19 -8.77
N SER A 106 18.88 -1.87 -8.32
CA SER A 106 17.66 -2.36 -8.96
C SER A 106 17.16 -1.49 -10.12
N VAL A 107 17.40 -0.18 -10.08
CA VAL A 107 16.92 0.79 -11.07
C VAL A 107 17.94 1.93 -11.30
N PRO A 108 19.21 1.64 -11.63
CA PRO A 108 20.27 2.66 -11.69
C PRO A 108 19.95 3.80 -12.67
N ALA A 109 19.36 3.51 -13.83
CA ALA A 109 18.95 4.54 -14.78
C ALA A 109 17.90 5.51 -14.20
N LEU A 110 16.98 5.00 -13.37
CA LEU A 110 15.99 5.83 -12.69
C LEU A 110 16.65 6.71 -11.61
N VAL A 111 17.69 6.22 -10.94
CA VAL A 111 18.48 7.03 -10.00
C VAL A 111 19.12 8.21 -10.73
N THR A 112 19.74 7.97 -11.88
CA THR A 112 20.31 9.04 -12.72
C THR A 112 19.24 10.04 -13.16
N GLU A 113 18.08 9.57 -13.62
CA GLU A 113 16.96 10.46 -14.01
C GLU A 113 16.50 11.36 -12.85
N VAL A 114 16.30 10.79 -11.66
CA VAL A 114 15.87 11.54 -10.46
C VAL A 114 16.96 12.52 -10.01
N ALA A 115 18.23 12.12 -10.11
CA ALA A 115 19.37 12.98 -9.79
C ALA A 115 19.39 14.21 -10.71
N GLU A 116 19.27 14.01 -12.01
CA GLU A 116 19.22 15.10 -13.01
C GLU A 116 18.00 16.00 -12.82
N ALA A 117 16.82 15.42 -12.60
CA ALA A 117 15.57 16.16 -12.45
C ALA A 117 15.57 17.12 -11.23
N HIS A 118 16.33 16.80 -10.19
CA HIS A 118 16.36 17.57 -8.95
C HIS A 118 17.73 18.20 -8.64
N GLY A 119 18.72 18.05 -9.51
CA GLY A 119 20.09 18.53 -9.28
C GLY A 119 20.75 17.89 -8.07
N LEU A 120 20.48 16.61 -7.83
CA LEU A 120 21.00 15.82 -6.71
C LEU A 120 22.17 14.94 -7.14
N THR A 121 22.95 14.47 -6.17
CA THR A 121 23.81 13.30 -6.35
C THR A 121 22.97 12.02 -6.45
N GLU A 122 23.51 10.99 -7.09
CA GLU A 122 22.88 9.67 -7.18
C GLU A 122 22.58 9.07 -5.80
N ASP A 123 23.41 9.34 -4.78
CA ASP A 123 23.16 8.90 -3.41
C ASP A 123 21.90 9.58 -2.83
N ALA A 124 21.76 10.90 -3.00
CA ALA A 124 20.58 11.62 -2.53
C ALA A 124 19.32 11.22 -3.33
N ALA A 125 19.44 10.98 -4.63
CA ALA A 125 18.36 10.50 -5.49
C ALA A 125 17.91 9.07 -5.12
N ALA A 126 18.84 8.15 -4.89
CA ALA A 126 18.53 6.80 -4.42
C ALA A 126 17.84 6.83 -3.05
N LEU A 127 18.30 7.70 -2.14
CA LEU A 127 17.62 7.93 -0.86
C LEU A 127 16.19 8.46 -1.06
N TYR A 128 16.00 9.41 -1.98
CA TYR A 128 14.67 9.96 -2.25
C TYR A 128 13.71 8.89 -2.80
N LEU A 129 14.16 8.06 -3.74
CA LEU A 129 13.37 6.92 -4.27
C LEU A 129 12.98 5.94 -3.16
N GLN A 130 13.90 5.61 -2.24
CA GLN A 130 13.58 4.78 -1.07
C GLN A 130 12.49 5.40 -0.20
N LEU A 131 12.53 6.72 0.03
CA LEU A 131 11.52 7.42 0.83
C LEU A 131 10.18 7.52 0.11
N LEU A 132 10.16 7.70 -1.22
CA LEU A 132 8.94 7.69 -2.02
C LEU A 132 8.26 6.32 -1.99
N ALA A 133 8.98 5.26 -2.31
CA ALA A 133 8.41 3.96 -2.59
C ALA A 133 8.24 3.08 -1.36
N LEU A 134 9.28 2.91 -0.54
CA LEU A 134 9.32 1.77 0.39
C LEU A 134 8.39 1.98 1.61
N PRO A 135 7.75 0.90 2.11
CA PRO A 135 6.88 0.98 3.28
C PRO A 135 7.67 1.23 4.57
N ASP A 136 8.88 0.68 4.69
CA ASP A 136 9.72 0.71 5.88
C ASP A 136 11.19 1.13 5.63
N PRO A 137 11.47 2.29 5.02
CA PRO A 137 12.83 2.76 4.76
C PRO A 137 13.50 3.31 6.05
N THR A 138 13.61 2.49 7.09
CA THR A 138 14.31 2.86 8.33
C THR A 138 15.80 3.05 8.08
N ASP A 139 16.49 3.85 8.88
CA ASP A 139 17.95 4.04 8.73
C ASP A 139 18.73 2.71 8.86
N ARG A 140 18.22 1.77 9.66
CA ARG A 140 18.77 0.42 9.79
C ARG A 140 18.59 -0.36 8.49
N ASP A 141 17.39 -0.40 7.93
CA ASP A 141 17.10 -1.18 6.72
C ASP A 141 17.84 -0.59 5.51
N ARG A 142 17.88 0.73 5.40
CA ARG A 142 18.69 1.43 4.38
C ARG A 142 20.17 1.08 4.47
N THR A 143 20.73 1.05 5.68
CA THR A 143 22.14 0.64 5.89
C THR A 143 22.36 -0.81 5.46
N ARG A 144 21.42 -1.70 5.78
CA ARG A 144 21.47 -3.10 5.37
C ARG A 144 21.42 -3.25 3.84
N TRP A 145 20.52 -2.54 3.17
CA TRP A 145 20.32 -2.68 1.73
C TRP A 145 21.48 -2.12 0.90
N THR A 146 21.95 -0.94 1.30
CA THR A 146 22.96 -0.19 0.54
C THR A 146 24.41 -0.49 0.93
N GLY A 147 24.62 -1.04 2.13
CA GLY A 147 25.95 -1.21 2.71
C GLY A 147 26.70 0.09 2.97
N TRP A 148 26.02 1.24 2.95
CA TRP A 148 26.67 2.54 3.08
C TRP A 148 27.36 2.72 4.44
N LYS A 149 28.60 3.22 4.39
CA LYS A 149 29.29 3.71 5.59
C LYS A 149 28.59 4.97 6.14
N PRO A 150 28.62 5.23 7.46
CA PRO A 150 27.91 6.34 8.08
C PRO A 150 28.18 7.72 7.44
N ALA A 151 29.42 7.97 7.00
CA ALA A 151 29.79 9.23 6.34
C ALA A 151 29.06 9.44 5.00
N ARG A 152 28.94 8.39 4.17
CA ARG A 152 28.20 8.45 2.89
C ARG A 152 26.72 8.70 3.15
N ALA A 153 26.12 7.92 4.06
CA ALA A 153 24.72 8.07 4.44
C ALA A 153 24.40 9.45 5.05
N LYS A 154 25.34 10.06 5.78
CA LYS A 154 25.20 11.41 6.32
C LYS A 154 25.21 12.47 5.21
N ARG A 155 26.11 12.36 4.23
CA ARG A 155 26.16 13.29 3.08
C ARG A 155 24.87 13.26 2.28
N ALA A 156 24.42 12.07 1.87
CA ALA A 156 23.18 11.90 1.12
C ALA A 156 21.96 12.48 1.85
N ARG A 157 21.83 12.25 3.16
CA ARG A 157 20.76 12.86 3.97
C ARG A 157 20.85 14.38 4.02
N THR A 158 22.05 14.92 4.23
CA THR A 158 22.26 16.37 4.39
C THR A 158 21.88 17.08 3.09
N GLU A 159 22.32 16.54 1.96
CA GLU A 159 21.97 17.05 0.64
C GLU A 159 20.47 16.94 0.37
N LEU A 160 19.87 15.77 0.60
CA LEU A 160 18.43 15.60 0.36
C LEU A 160 17.59 16.51 1.27
N ALA A 161 17.98 16.71 2.53
CA ALA A 161 17.30 17.65 3.43
C ALA A 161 17.35 19.10 2.92
N ALA A 162 18.43 19.50 2.23
CA ALA A 162 18.58 20.83 1.66
C ALA A 162 17.78 21.06 0.36
N SER A 163 17.28 19.99 -0.28
CA SER A 163 16.57 20.05 -1.57
C SER A 163 15.13 20.59 -1.48
N GLY A 164 14.52 20.58 -0.29
CA GLY A 164 13.10 20.90 -0.10
C GLY A 164 12.12 19.78 -0.49
N LEU A 165 12.60 18.65 -1.03
CA LEU A 165 11.77 17.49 -1.39
C LEU A 165 11.28 16.67 -0.19
N VAL A 166 11.91 16.86 0.96
CA VAL A 166 11.67 16.13 2.21
C VAL A 166 11.66 17.09 3.39
N VAL A 167 11.13 16.63 4.51
CA VAL A 167 11.15 17.36 5.77
C VAL A 167 11.91 16.59 6.84
N GLU A 168 12.69 17.30 7.65
CA GLU A 168 13.29 16.76 8.87
C GLU A 168 12.28 16.79 10.00
N ALA A 169 12.03 15.64 10.63
CA ALA A 169 11.11 15.54 11.75
C ALA A 169 11.50 14.39 12.69
N LYS A 170 10.80 14.30 13.83
CA LYS A 170 10.84 13.13 14.71
C LYS A 170 9.47 12.48 14.75
N ARG A 171 9.38 11.26 14.22
CA ARG A 171 8.19 10.42 14.29
C ARG A 171 8.50 9.19 15.12
N ALA A 172 7.67 8.93 16.13
CA ALA A 172 7.81 7.73 16.96
C ALA A 172 7.80 6.48 16.06
N ARG A 173 8.69 5.51 16.36
CA ARG A 173 8.82 4.22 15.66
C ARG A 173 9.23 4.26 14.18
N ALA A 174 9.35 5.41 13.54
CA ALA A 174 9.71 5.48 12.12
C ALA A 174 11.16 5.08 11.83
N GLY A 175 12.05 5.18 12.82
CA GLY A 175 13.45 4.74 12.70
C GLY A 175 14.27 5.53 11.68
N ARG A 176 13.84 6.74 11.32
CA ARG A 176 14.49 7.66 10.37
C ARG A 176 14.20 9.11 10.73
N THR A 177 14.88 10.04 10.06
CA THR A 177 14.81 11.50 10.29
C THR A 177 14.24 12.30 9.12
N LEU A 178 14.24 11.75 7.91
CA LEU A 178 13.66 12.36 6.71
C LEU A 178 12.32 11.72 6.37
N PHE A 179 11.37 12.56 5.94
CA PHE A 179 10.00 12.16 5.60
C PHE A 179 9.53 12.93 4.36
N LEU A 180 8.59 12.33 3.62
CA LEU A 180 7.90 13.09 2.57
C LEU A 180 6.99 14.14 3.24
N PRO A 181 6.84 15.34 2.65
CA PRO A 181 5.85 16.30 3.10
C PRO A 181 4.42 15.72 2.94
N GLY A 182 3.51 16.13 3.84
CA GLY A 182 2.11 15.70 3.83
C GLY A 182 1.64 14.98 5.10
N GLY A 183 0.51 14.29 4.96
CA GLY A 183 -0.16 13.57 6.04
C GLY A 183 0.62 12.36 6.55
N TRP A 184 0.32 11.95 7.78
CA TRP A 184 1.00 10.86 8.48
C TRP A 184 0.03 9.87 9.10
N LEU A 185 0.26 8.57 8.90
CA LEU A 185 -0.50 7.49 9.49
C LEU A 185 0.25 6.90 10.70
N ASP A 186 -0.29 7.07 11.91
CA ASP A 186 0.26 6.48 13.15
C ASP A 186 -0.17 5.02 13.32
N LEU A 187 0.38 4.14 12.47
CA LEU A 187 -0.01 2.74 12.45
C LEU A 187 0.43 1.97 13.70
N LYS A 188 -0.37 0.99 14.11
CA LYS A 188 -0.05 0.14 15.26
C LYS A 188 0.89 -1.01 14.90
N ALA A 189 1.66 -1.49 15.89
CA ALA A 189 2.54 -2.63 15.67
C ALA A 189 1.75 -3.85 15.17
N PRO A 190 2.30 -4.65 14.24
CA PRO A 190 3.66 -4.59 13.68
C PRO A 190 3.88 -3.63 12.51
N ALA A 191 2.86 -2.89 12.05
CA ALA A 191 3.00 -1.92 10.97
C ALA A 191 3.84 -0.72 11.41
N LEU A 192 4.71 -0.20 10.54
CA LEU A 192 5.44 1.04 10.83
C LEU A 192 4.59 2.25 10.40
N PRO A 193 4.61 3.36 11.16
CA PRO A 193 3.99 4.59 10.72
C PRO A 193 4.54 5.05 9.36
N VAL A 194 3.67 5.56 8.49
CA VAL A 194 3.97 5.82 7.08
C VAL A 194 3.30 7.10 6.59
N GLU A 195 3.86 7.71 5.55
CA GLU A 195 3.29 8.87 4.87
C GLU A 195 1.98 8.49 4.16
N VAL A 196 0.93 9.32 4.31
CA VAL A 196 -0.39 9.10 3.68
C VAL A 196 -0.27 8.94 2.16
N TRP A 197 0.63 9.70 1.53
CA TRP A 197 0.86 9.67 0.09
C TRP A 197 1.14 8.27 -0.49
N LYS A 198 1.73 7.37 0.31
CA LYS A 198 2.04 5.98 -0.08
C LYS A 198 0.80 5.09 -0.22
N GLN A 199 -0.36 5.49 0.32
CA GLN A 199 -1.61 4.76 0.12
C GLN A 199 -2.02 4.71 -1.36
N GLY A 200 -1.57 5.64 -2.19
CA GLY A 200 -1.76 5.58 -3.65
C GLY A 200 -0.83 4.61 -4.38
N LEU A 201 0.18 4.05 -3.71
CA LEU A 201 1.10 3.07 -4.28
C LEU A 201 0.69 1.64 -3.96
N TYR A 202 0.29 1.37 -2.72
CA TYR A 202 -0.08 0.04 -2.24
C TYR A 202 -1.01 0.11 -1.03
N PRO A 203 -1.73 -0.98 -0.73
CA PRO A 203 -2.56 -1.07 0.46
C PRO A 203 -1.73 -0.88 1.74
N VAL A 204 -2.24 -0.07 2.67
CA VAL A 204 -1.67 0.16 3.99
C VAL A 204 -2.70 -0.22 5.04
N ASP A 205 -2.38 -1.20 5.87
CA ASP A 205 -3.24 -1.71 6.93
C ASP A 205 -2.68 -1.38 8.33
N ASP A 206 -3.54 -1.00 9.28
CA ASP A 206 -3.14 -0.51 10.61
C ASP A 206 -2.44 -1.54 11.50
N HIS A 207 -2.61 -2.84 11.20
CA HIS A 207 -2.14 -3.93 12.05
C HIS A 207 -1.26 -4.94 11.31
N ARG A 208 -0.80 -4.61 10.10
CA ARG A 208 0.04 -5.50 9.29
C ARG A 208 1.11 -4.69 8.57
N ARG A 209 2.28 -5.30 8.38
CA ARG A 209 3.30 -4.69 7.51
C ARG A 209 2.72 -4.56 6.11
N ALA A 210 2.88 -3.38 5.50
CA ALA A 210 2.52 -3.19 4.12
C ALA A 210 3.44 -4.02 3.23
N VAL A 211 2.84 -4.79 2.32
CA VAL A 211 3.53 -5.60 1.32
C VAL A 211 3.03 -5.15 -0.05
N PRO A 212 3.82 -4.35 -0.79
CA PRO A 212 3.45 -3.95 -2.13
C PRO A 212 3.23 -5.17 -3.04
N PRO A 213 2.13 -5.25 -3.80
CA PRO A 213 1.80 -6.41 -4.62
C PRO A 213 2.52 -6.37 -5.98
N MET A 214 3.78 -5.91 -6.00
CA MET A 214 4.58 -5.78 -7.21
C MET A 214 6.08 -5.80 -6.88
N PRO A 215 6.95 -6.08 -7.87
CA PRO A 215 8.39 -5.98 -7.70
C PRO A 215 8.83 -4.60 -7.19
N VAL A 216 9.85 -4.57 -6.32
CA VAL A 216 10.42 -3.33 -5.80
C VAL A 216 10.94 -2.36 -6.89
N PRO A 217 11.61 -2.83 -7.98
CA PRO A 217 12.02 -1.95 -9.09
C PRO A 217 10.84 -1.21 -9.74
N GLU A 218 9.73 -1.92 -9.96
CA GLU A 218 8.52 -1.34 -10.53
C GLU A 218 7.85 -0.37 -9.56
N LEU A 219 7.93 -0.64 -8.25
CA LEU A 219 7.43 0.28 -7.24
C LEU A 219 8.17 1.62 -7.25
N PHE A 220 9.50 1.62 -7.45
CA PHE A 220 10.26 2.87 -7.62
C PHE A 220 9.80 3.64 -8.86
N THR A 221 9.64 2.93 -9.97
CA THR A 221 9.17 3.52 -11.24
C THR A 221 7.79 4.14 -11.08
N ARG A 222 6.84 3.40 -10.52
CA ARG A 222 5.47 3.88 -10.23
C ARG A 222 5.45 5.09 -9.31
N ALA A 223 6.30 5.11 -8.29
CA ALA A 223 6.38 6.24 -7.37
C ALA A 223 6.90 7.49 -8.07
N TRP A 224 7.92 7.35 -8.93
CA TRP A 224 8.46 8.46 -9.70
C TRP A 224 7.49 8.97 -10.78
N GLU A 225 6.77 8.07 -11.47
CA GLU A 225 5.73 8.44 -12.44
C GLU A 225 4.63 9.31 -11.81
N ARG A 226 4.21 9.01 -10.57
CA ARG A 226 3.26 9.86 -9.83
C ARG A 226 3.84 11.26 -9.60
N VAL A 227 5.09 11.36 -9.15
CA VAL A 227 5.77 12.66 -8.97
C VAL A 227 5.83 13.43 -10.29
N ARG A 228 6.26 12.77 -11.38
CA ARG A 228 6.35 13.38 -12.73
C ARG A 228 5.01 13.81 -13.31
N SER A 229 3.92 13.14 -12.93
CA SER A 229 2.57 13.49 -13.37
C SER A 229 1.90 14.57 -12.50
N GLY A 230 2.64 15.16 -11.56
CA GLY A 230 2.17 16.25 -10.71
C GLY A 230 1.53 15.81 -9.39
N ASP A 231 1.50 14.51 -9.11
CA ASP A 231 1.07 13.92 -7.84
C ASP A 231 2.29 13.69 -6.93
N ALA A 232 3.06 14.76 -6.70
CA ALA A 232 4.19 14.75 -5.79
C ALA A 232 3.71 14.85 -4.32
N PRO A 233 4.44 14.27 -3.35
CA PRO A 233 4.13 14.49 -1.94
C PRO A 233 4.12 15.98 -1.61
N ALA A 234 3.06 16.45 -0.95
CA ALA A 234 2.90 17.83 -0.54
C ALA A 234 2.01 17.91 0.71
N TYR A 235 2.10 19.03 1.43
CA TYR A 235 1.11 19.37 2.44
C TYR A 235 -0.19 19.81 1.75
N GLU A 236 -1.33 19.38 2.28
CA GLU A 236 -2.62 19.90 1.82
C GLU A 236 -2.68 21.42 2.07
N GLU A 237 -2.94 22.19 1.02
CA GLU A 237 -3.25 23.61 1.16
C GLU A 237 -4.66 23.78 1.74
N LEU A 238 -4.73 24.07 3.04
CA LEU A 238 -5.99 24.44 3.69
C LEU A 238 -6.38 25.86 3.25
N THR A 239 -7.17 25.97 2.18
CA THR A 239 -7.81 27.22 1.75
C THR A 239 -8.94 27.59 2.73
N THR A 240 -8.57 28.13 3.90
CA THR A 240 -9.57 28.64 4.84
C THR A 240 -10.15 29.95 4.31
N ARG A 241 -11.38 29.90 3.77
CA ARG A 241 -12.17 31.11 3.52
C ARG A 241 -12.41 31.81 4.85
N ALA A 242 -11.92 33.04 4.98
CA ALA A 242 -12.09 33.87 6.17
C ALA A 242 -13.55 33.89 6.62
N THR A 243 -13.78 33.47 7.87
CA THR A 243 -15.10 33.46 8.50
C THR A 243 -15.60 34.91 8.59
N ARG A 244 -16.69 35.25 7.90
CA ARG A 244 -17.33 36.57 8.02
C ARG A 244 -17.65 36.81 9.49
N LYS A 245 -17.02 37.83 10.08
CA LYS A 245 -17.33 38.36 11.41
C LYS A 245 -18.85 38.63 11.49
N GLY A 246 -19.55 37.82 12.30
CA GLY A 246 -20.94 38.08 12.66
C GLY A 246 -21.05 39.41 13.39
N ARG A 247 -21.82 40.33 12.81
CA ARG A 247 -22.16 41.63 13.40
C ARG A 247 -23.07 41.38 14.61
N ARG A 248 -22.56 41.57 15.83
CA ARG A 248 -23.40 41.66 17.04
C ARG A 248 -24.31 42.89 16.89
N ARG A 249 -25.62 42.66 17.01
CA ARG A 249 -26.63 43.69 17.27
C ARG A 249 -26.81 43.81 18.77
#